data_AF-A0A358D8I7-F1
#
_entry.id   AF-A0A358D8I7-F1
#
_cell.length_a   1.000
_cell.length_b   1.000
_cell.length_c   1.000
_cell.angle_alpha   90.00
_cell.angle_beta   90.00
_cell.angle_gamma   90.00
#
_symmetry.space_group_name_H-M   'P 1'
#
loop_
_entity.id
_entity.type
_entity.pdbx_description
1 polymer ?
#
loop_
_entity_poly.entity_id
_entity_poly.type
_entity_poly.pdbx_seq_one_letter_code
_entity_poly.pdbx_strand_id
1 'polypeptide(L)'
;MNAPVDPTTTPAWSALTDAASGFAPDLRAWFDTDPGRVERLSHPLADLHVDLSKNLVTDEILALLVRLAEQTGVAERFAQMLAGVHLNTSEDRAVLHTALRRPAGETPALVVDGQDVDTDVHAVLDAMDAFANRVRSGEWVGVTGKKVTHVVNIGIGGSDLGPVMVYEALRPYATAGIEARFVSNIDPTDMAQKT
;
A
#
# COMPACT_ATOMS: atom_id res chain seq x y z
N MET A 1 -25.25 1.74 -1.09
CA MET A 1 -24.36 0.64 -0.66
C MET A 1 -24.98 -0.08 0.52
N ASN A 2 -24.78 -1.40 0.61
CA ASN A 2 -25.19 -2.14 1.80
C ASN A 2 -24.27 -1.78 2.97
N ALA A 3 -24.86 -1.69 4.17
CA ALA A 3 -24.11 -1.47 5.40
C ALA A 3 -22.98 -2.53 5.53
N PRO A 4 -21.83 -2.19 6.14
CA PRO A 4 -20.85 -3.19 6.56
C PRO A 4 -21.50 -4.35 7.29
N VAL A 5 -21.12 -5.58 6.93
CA VAL A 5 -21.53 -6.77 7.67
C VAL A 5 -20.71 -6.79 8.95
N ASP A 6 -21.37 -6.85 10.10
CA ASP A 6 -20.68 -7.07 11.37
C ASP A 6 -20.14 -8.51 11.37
N PRO A 7 -18.80 -8.70 11.34
CA PRO A 7 -18.20 -10.02 11.28
C PRO A 7 -18.64 -10.92 12.43
N THR A 8 -18.90 -10.35 13.61
CA THR A 8 -19.22 -11.12 14.83
C THR A 8 -20.57 -11.84 14.77
N THR A 9 -21.43 -11.41 13.84
CA THR A 9 -22.76 -12.00 13.63
C THR A 9 -22.77 -13.12 12.58
N THR A 10 -21.63 -13.36 11.92
CA THR A 10 -21.53 -14.33 10.82
C THR A 10 -21.36 -15.77 11.32
N PRO A 11 -21.86 -16.78 10.58
CA PRO A 11 -21.59 -18.18 10.91
C PRO A 11 -20.10 -18.53 10.95
N ALA A 12 -19.28 -17.93 10.08
CA ALA A 12 -17.83 -18.14 10.08
C ALA A 12 -17.18 -17.65 11.37
N TRP A 13 -17.66 -16.54 11.95
CA TRP A 13 -17.17 -16.05 13.24
C TRP A 13 -17.52 -16.96 14.40
N SER A 14 -18.74 -17.52 14.42
CA SER A 14 -19.11 -18.54 15.41
C SER A 14 -18.19 -19.75 15.30
N ALA A 15 -17.96 -20.26 14.08
CA ALA A 15 -17.08 -21.41 13.87
C ALA A 15 -15.62 -21.13 14.22
N LEU A 16 -15.12 -19.90 14.01
CA LEU A 16 -13.80 -19.47 14.50
C LEU A 16 -13.75 -19.41 16.03
N THR A 17 -14.81 -18.95 16.66
CA THR A 17 -14.93 -18.90 18.13
C THR A 17 -14.93 -20.32 18.72
N ASP A 18 -15.63 -21.25 18.08
CA ASP A 18 -15.65 -22.66 18.47
C ASP A 18 -14.28 -23.30 18.26
N ALA A 19 -13.63 -23.06 17.12
CA ALA A 19 -12.28 -23.54 16.85
C ALA A 19 -11.23 -22.98 17.81
N ALA A 20 -11.43 -21.75 18.32
CA ALA A 20 -10.60 -21.15 19.35
C ALA A 20 -10.84 -21.76 20.74
N SER A 21 -12.01 -22.34 20.98
CA SER A 21 -12.36 -22.96 22.26
C SER A 21 -11.54 -24.24 22.48
N GLY A 22 -10.64 -24.21 23.46
CA GLY A 22 -9.72 -25.32 23.71
C GLY A 22 -8.55 -25.41 22.72
N PHE A 23 -8.33 -24.38 21.90
CA PHE A 23 -7.19 -24.31 21.00
C PHE A 23 -5.87 -24.20 21.79
N ALA A 24 -5.09 -25.27 21.78
CA ALA A 24 -3.77 -25.36 22.41
C ALA A 24 -2.70 -25.64 21.36
N PRO A 25 -2.27 -24.61 20.59
CA PRO A 25 -1.34 -24.80 19.50
C PRO A 25 0.08 -25.08 20.03
N ASP A 26 0.76 -26.04 19.41
CA ASP A 26 2.20 -26.23 19.56
C ASP A 26 2.86 -26.13 18.18
N LEU A 27 3.31 -24.91 17.88
CA LEU A 27 3.92 -24.61 16.59
C LEU A 27 5.16 -25.50 16.33
N ARG A 28 5.97 -25.78 17.36
CA ARG A 28 7.17 -26.63 17.18
C ARG A 28 6.77 -28.05 16.82
N ALA A 29 5.82 -28.62 17.56
CA ALA A 29 5.30 -29.95 17.26
C ALA A 29 4.70 -30.01 15.85
N TRP A 30 4.04 -28.96 15.36
CA TRP A 30 3.55 -28.91 13.98
C TRP A 30 4.67 -28.94 12.94
N PHE A 31 5.79 -28.25 13.18
CA PHE A 31 6.96 -28.38 12.29
C PHE A 31 7.61 -29.78 12.38
N ASP A 32 7.65 -30.38 13.56
CA ASP A 32 8.23 -31.71 13.77
C ASP A 32 7.38 -32.81 13.10
N THR A 33 6.05 -32.65 13.10
CA THR A 33 5.09 -33.67 12.61
C THR A 33 4.63 -33.44 11.17
N ASP A 34 4.79 -32.24 10.63
CA ASP A 34 4.44 -31.89 9.26
C ASP A 34 5.63 -31.21 8.53
N PRO A 35 6.55 -32.02 7.96
CA PRO A 35 7.69 -31.50 7.19
C PRO A 35 7.28 -30.67 5.97
N GLY A 36 6.06 -30.87 5.45
CA GLY A 36 5.51 -30.15 4.31
C GLY A 36 4.84 -28.80 4.67
N ARG A 37 4.81 -28.43 5.96
CA ARG A 37 4.11 -27.23 6.45
C ARG A 37 4.57 -25.95 5.77
N VAL A 38 5.88 -25.77 5.61
CA VAL A 38 6.45 -24.56 4.98
C VAL A 38 5.97 -24.43 3.56
N GLU A 39 6.12 -25.49 2.76
CA GLU A 39 5.73 -25.48 1.35
C GLU A 39 4.22 -25.23 1.19
N ARG A 40 3.39 -25.90 2.00
CA ARG A 40 1.93 -25.76 1.93
C ARG A 40 1.44 -24.36 2.33
N LEU A 41 2.09 -23.72 3.29
CA LEU A 41 1.71 -22.41 3.84
C LEU A 41 2.55 -21.25 3.29
N SER A 42 3.35 -21.49 2.25
CA SER A 42 4.10 -20.45 1.56
C SER A 42 3.47 -20.16 0.20
N HIS A 43 3.27 -18.89 -0.09
CA HIS A 43 2.63 -18.44 -1.31
C HIS A 43 3.56 -17.50 -2.08
N PRO A 44 3.99 -17.86 -3.30
CA PRO A 44 4.65 -16.92 -4.20
C PRO A 44 3.62 -15.90 -4.74
N LEU A 45 3.99 -14.63 -4.77
CA LEU A 45 3.17 -13.55 -5.32
C LEU A 45 4.06 -12.54 -6.05
N ALA A 46 4.15 -12.67 -7.37
CA ALA A 46 5.14 -11.95 -8.19
C ALA A 46 6.55 -12.14 -7.59
N ASP A 47 7.22 -11.05 -7.23
CA ASP A 47 8.57 -11.07 -6.63
C ASP A 47 8.55 -11.30 -5.11
N LEU A 48 7.38 -11.48 -4.49
CA LEU A 48 7.23 -11.71 -3.05
C LEU A 48 7.08 -13.20 -2.73
N HIS A 49 7.65 -13.59 -1.59
CA HIS A 49 7.42 -14.88 -0.95
C HIS A 49 6.73 -14.66 0.40
N VAL A 50 5.47 -15.09 0.51
CA VAL A 50 4.66 -14.92 1.72
C VAL A 50 4.59 -16.24 2.46
N ASP A 51 5.33 -16.36 3.57
CA ASP A 51 5.38 -17.56 4.41
C ASP A 51 4.46 -17.40 5.64
N LEU A 52 3.36 -18.17 5.66
CA LEU A 52 2.42 -18.21 6.78
C LEU A 52 2.73 -19.34 7.78
N SER A 53 3.73 -20.20 7.53
CA SER A 53 3.98 -21.43 8.28
C SER A 53 4.26 -21.24 9.76
N LYS A 54 4.80 -20.07 10.13
CA LYS A 54 5.16 -19.69 11.51
C LYS A 54 4.00 -19.02 12.27
N ASN A 55 2.80 -19.04 11.71
CA ASN A 55 1.59 -18.56 12.39
C ASN A 55 0.84 -19.72 13.06
N LEU A 56 0.01 -19.37 14.05
CA LEU A 56 -0.84 -20.30 14.78
C LEU A 56 -2.11 -20.67 13.98
N VAL A 57 -1.90 -21.14 12.76
CA VAL A 57 -2.96 -21.48 11.82
C VAL A 57 -2.79 -22.93 11.34
N THR A 58 -3.92 -23.60 11.19
CA THR A 58 -4.06 -24.87 10.47
C THR A 58 -4.80 -24.62 9.16
N ASP A 59 -4.84 -25.61 8.28
CA ASP A 59 -5.61 -25.52 7.03
C ASP A 59 -7.10 -25.24 7.30
N GLU A 60 -7.64 -25.80 8.39
CA GLU A 60 -9.01 -25.53 8.85
C GLU A 60 -9.22 -24.08 9.31
N ILE A 61 -8.30 -23.54 10.13
CA ILE A 61 -8.37 -22.15 10.59
C ILE A 61 -8.26 -21.19 9.41
N LEU A 62 -7.37 -21.45 8.45
CA LEU A 62 -7.26 -20.63 7.24
C LEU A 62 -8.55 -20.68 6.41
N ALA A 63 -9.13 -21.86 6.20
CA ALA A 63 -10.40 -21.99 5.52
C ALA A 63 -11.54 -21.23 6.23
N LEU A 64 -11.55 -21.23 7.57
CA LEU A 64 -12.50 -20.45 8.36
C LEU A 64 -12.30 -18.94 8.21
N LEU A 65 -11.05 -18.45 8.20
CA LEU A 65 -10.71 -17.04 7.98
C LEU A 65 -11.11 -16.58 6.57
N VAL A 66 -10.90 -17.41 5.55
CA VAL A 66 -11.35 -17.14 4.18
C VAL A 66 -12.88 -17.08 4.13
N ARG A 67 -13.58 -18.03 4.76
CA ARG A 67 -15.06 -17.99 4.84
C ARG A 67 -15.57 -16.73 5.54
N LEU A 68 -14.87 -16.22 6.56
CA LEU A 68 -15.22 -14.96 7.19
C LEU A 68 -15.07 -13.79 6.22
N ALA A 69 -13.99 -13.75 5.44
CA ALA A 69 -13.76 -12.74 4.41
C ALA A 69 -14.84 -12.78 3.30
N GLU A 70 -15.27 -13.98 2.89
CA GLU A 70 -16.38 -14.18 1.96
C GLU A 70 -17.71 -13.69 2.54
N GLN A 71 -18.05 -14.08 3.78
CA GLN A 71 -19.30 -13.69 4.44
C GLN A 71 -19.39 -12.20 4.77
N THR A 72 -18.24 -11.51 4.83
CA THR A 72 -18.17 -10.05 5.03
C THR A 72 -17.99 -9.27 3.72
N GLY A 73 -17.87 -9.96 2.60
CA GLY A 73 -17.80 -9.38 1.26
C GLY A 73 -16.50 -8.62 0.98
N VAL A 74 -15.35 -9.10 1.48
CA VAL A 74 -14.05 -8.41 1.32
C VAL A 74 -13.69 -8.24 -0.16
N ALA A 75 -13.86 -9.28 -0.97
CA ALA A 75 -13.52 -9.25 -2.40
C ALA A 75 -14.42 -8.28 -3.18
N GLU A 76 -15.71 -8.28 -2.88
CA GLU A 76 -16.70 -7.38 -3.48
C GLU A 76 -16.43 -5.93 -3.09
N ARG A 77 -16.09 -5.66 -1.83
CA ARG A 77 -15.71 -4.32 -1.37
C ARG A 77 -14.40 -3.85 -2.01
N PHE A 78 -13.44 -4.74 -2.19
CA PHE A 78 -12.21 -4.43 -2.91
C PHE A 78 -12.50 -4.10 -4.38
N ALA A 79 -13.36 -4.88 -5.06
CA ALA A 79 -13.78 -4.59 -6.42
C ALA A 79 -14.53 -3.24 -6.53
N GLN A 80 -15.40 -2.92 -5.56
CA GLN A 80 -16.07 -1.62 -5.45
C GLN A 80 -15.08 -0.47 -5.27
N MET A 81 -14.03 -0.67 -4.47
CA MET A 81 -12.95 0.30 -4.28
C MET A 81 -12.23 0.58 -5.60
N LEU A 82 -11.85 -0.49 -6.32
CA LEU A 82 -11.19 -0.37 -7.63
C LEU A 82 -12.06 0.32 -8.67
N ALA A 83 -13.38 0.14 -8.59
CA ALA A 83 -14.36 0.76 -9.48
C ALA A 83 -14.70 2.22 -9.11
N GLY A 84 -14.14 2.77 -8.03
CA GLY A 84 -14.39 4.15 -7.61
C GLY A 84 -15.73 4.39 -6.90
N VAL A 85 -16.35 3.34 -6.36
CA VAL A 85 -17.53 3.50 -5.50
C VAL A 85 -17.14 4.30 -4.24
N HIS A 86 -18.05 5.16 -3.76
CA HIS A 86 -17.84 6.04 -2.61
C HIS A 86 -17.79 5.32 -1.25
N LEU A 87 -16.81 4.43 -1.06
CA LEU A 87 -16.69 3.60 0.14
C LEU A 87 -16.33 4.37 1.40
N ASN A 88 -15.75 5.56 1.29
CA ASN A 88 -15.59 6.46 2.43
C ASN A 88 -16.93 7.16 2.72
N THR A 89 -17.77 6.50 3.50
CA THR A 89 -19.16 6.92 3.70
C THR A 89 -19.32 8.16 4.57
N SER A 90 -18.35 8.48 5.44
CA SER A 90 -18.42 9.69 6.27
C SER A 90 -18.14 10.96 5.48
N GLU A 91 -17.33 10.87 4.42
CA GLU A 91 -16.99 12.00 3.57
C GLU A 91 -17.66 11.94 2.19
N ASP A 92 -18.36 10.84 1.89
CA ASP A 92 -18.94 10.52 0.57
C ASP A 92 -17.90 10.61 -0.56
N ARG A 93 -16.85 9.78 -0.45
CA ARG A 93 -15.71 9.81 -1.39
C ARG A 93 -15.28 8.43 -1.88
N ALA A 94 -14.86 8.38 -3.14
CA ALA A 94 -14.11 7.25 -3.69
C ALA A 94 -12.72 7.13 -3.02
N VAL A 95 -12.16 5.91 -2.99
CA VAL A 95 -10.84 5.60 -2.41
C VAL A 95 -9.95 4.99 -3.50
N LEU A 96 -9.16 5.83 -4.18
CA LEU A 96 -8.54 5.50 -5.48
C LEU A 96 -7.01 5.59 -5.51
N HIS A 97 -6.33 5.32 -4.39
CA HIS A 97 -4.86 5.27 -4.39
C HIS A 97 -4.30 4.20 -5.35
N THR A 98 -5.07 3.17 -5.67
CA THR A 98 -4.74 2.17 -6.68
C THR A 98 -4.73 2.73 -8.10
N ALA A 99 -5.50 3.80 -8.37
CA ALA A 99 -5.56 4.42 -9.70
C ALA A 99 -4.25 5.11 -10.07
N LEU A 100 -3.51 5.62 -9.07
CA LEU A 100 -2.21 6.29 -9.25
C LEU A 100 -1.11 5.41 -9.87
N ARG A 101 -1.36 4.09 -9.96
CA ARG A 101 -0.43 3.07 -10.49
C ARG A 101 -1.08 2.17 -11.53
N ARG A 102 -2.24 2.56 -12.06
CA ARG A 102 -2.85 1.86 -13.21
C ARG A 102 -1.96 2.06 -14.44
N PRO A 103 -1.77 1.03 -15.29
CA PRO A 103 -0.99 1.19 -16.52
C PRO A 103 -1.63 2.18 -17.50
N ALA A 104 -0.79 2.91 -18.24
CA ALA A 104 -1.26 3.77 -19.31
C ALA A 104 -1.96 2.94 -20.40
N GLY A 105 -3.14 3.39 -20.84
CA GLY A 105 -3.93 2.72 -21.87
C GLY A 105 -4.79 1.55 -21.37
N GLU A 106 -4.89 1.34 -20.06
CA GLU A 106 -5.80 0.35 -19.47
C GLU A 106 -7.25 0.55 -19.98
N THR A 107 -7.95 -0.53 -20.30
CA THR A 107 -9.29 -0.47 -20.90
C THR A 107 -10.29 -1.35 -20.12
N PRO A 108 -11.48 -0.85 -19.74
CA PRO A 108 -11.96 0.52 -19.95
C PRO A 108 -11.24 1.54 -19.05
N ALA A 109 -11.28 2.81 -19.47
CA ALA A 109 -10.82 3.93 -18.66
C ALA A 109 -11.61 4.01 -17.35
N LEU A 110 -10.93 4.35 -16.26
CA LEU A 110 -11.58 4.58 -14.97
C LEU A 110 -12.22 5.96 -14.95
N VAL A 111 -13.55 5.99 -15.08
CA VAL A 111 -14.34 7.22 -14.97
C VAL A 111 -15.09 7.23 -13.64
N VAL A 112 -14.87 8.26 -12.83
CA VAL A 112 -15.52 8.45 -11.53
C VAL A 112 -16.06 9.87 -11.47
N ASP A 113 -17.32 10.04 -11.10
CA ASP A 113 -18.02 11.34 -11.09
C ASP A 113 -17.95 12.11 -12.42
N GLY A 114 -17.87 11.39 -13.53
CA GLY A 114 -17.76 11.96 -14.88
C GLY A 114 -16.35 12.43 -15.27
N GLN A 115 -15.35 12.19 -14.42
CA GLN A 115 -13.94 12.53 -14.65
C GLN A 115 -13.15 11.29 -15.05
N ASP A 116 -12.37 11.39 -16.13
CA ASP A 116 -11.42 10.34 -16.55
C ASP A 116 -10.17 10.41 -15.67
N VAL A 117 -10.15 9.55 -14.65
CA VAL A 117 -9.09 9.50 -13.64
C VAL A 117 -7.76 9.05 -14.23
N ASP A 118 -7.79 8.13 -15.20
CA ASP A 118 -6.57 7.59 -15.80
C ASP A 118 -5.85 8.70 -16.59
N THR A 119 -6.58 9.50 -17.37
CA THR A 119 -6.03 10.65 -18.11
C THR A 119 -5.37 11.67 -17.17
N ASP A 120 -6.02 12.05 -16.07
CA ASP A 120 -5.48 13.05 -15.14
C ASP A 120 -4.22 12.55 -14.40
N VAL A 121 -4.23 11.29 -13.98
CA VAL A 121 -3.07 10.66 -13.33
C VAL A 121 -1.86 10.67 -14.27
N HIS A 122 -2.04 10.22 -15.52
CA HIS A 122 -0.93 10.16 -16.47
C HIS A 122 -0.41 11.55 -16.88
N ALA A 123 -1.29 12.55 -16.99
CA ALA A 123 -0.85 13.93 -17.24
C ALA A 123 0.09 14.45 -16.13
N VAL A 124 -0.19 14.12 -14.87
CA VAL A 124 0.67 14.49 -13.73
C VAL A 124 1.96 13.67 -13.70
N LEU A 125 1.88 12.36 -13.96
CA LEU A 125 3.08 11.51 -14.03
C LEU A 125 4.04 11.97 -15.13
N ASP A 126 3.52 12.34 -16.31
CA ASP A 126 4.33 12.86 -17.42
C ASP A 126 5.00 14.20 -17.05
N ALA A 127 4.25 15.11 -16.40
CA ALA A 127 4.80 16.37 -15.91
C ALA A 127 5.89 16.15 -14.84
N MET A 128 5.68 15.18 -13.94
CA MET A 128 6.65 14.80 -12.91
C MET A 128 7.92 14.21 -13.52
N ASP A 129 7.80 13.30 -14.49
CA ASP A 129 8.95 12.70 -15.18
C ASP A 129 9.75 13.76 -15.94
N ALA A 130 9.09 14.61 -16.72
CA ALA A 130 9.73 15.70 -17.45
C ALA A 130 10.48 16.64 -16.52
N PHE A 131 9.86 17.04 -15.39
CA PHE A 131 10.52 17.89 -14.40
C PHE A 131 11.72 17.19 -13.74
N ALA A 132 11.54 15.96 -13.26
CA ALA A 132 12.58 15.19 -12.61
C ALA A 132 13.80 14.99 -13.53
N ASN A 133 13.57 14.70 -14.81
CA ASN A 133 14.64 14.53 -15.80
C ASN A 133 15.44 15.82 -16.03
N ARG A 134 14.78 16.99 -16.08
CA ARG A 134 15.45 18.30 -16.18
C ARG A 134 16.28 18.64 -14.95
N VAL A 135 15.80 18.28 -13.76
CA VAL A 135 16.56 18.43 -12.51
C VAL A 135 17.78 17.50 -12.50
N ARG A 136 17.60 16.23 -12.85
CA ARG A 136 18.68 15.21 -12.85
C ARG A 136 19.76 15.50 -13.90
N SER A 137 19.39 16.00 -15.08
CA SER A 137 20.35 16.38 -16.12
C SER A 137 21.16 17.64 -15.75
N GLY A 138 20.60 18.47 -14.86
CA GLY A 138 21.11 19.78 -14.52
C GLY A 138 20.75 20.87 -15.53
N GLU A 139 19.78 20.61 -16.42
CA GLU A 139 19.14 21.65 -17.24
C GLU A 139 18.36 22.62 -16.34
N TRP A 140 17.70 22.10 -15.31
CA TRP A 140 17.07 22.92 -14.29
C TRP A 140 18.12 23.48 -13.33
N VAL A 141 18.33 24.79 -13.40
CA VAL A 141 19.31 25.51 -12.58
C VAL A 141 18.61 26.47 -11.63
N GLY A 142 19.25 26.73 -10.49
CA GLY A 142 18.82 27.78 -9.57
C GLY A 142 19.09 29.18 -10.14
N VAL A 143 18.69 30.21 -9.38
CA VAL A 143 18.85 31.63 -9.76
C VAL A 143 20.30 32.04 -10.08
N THR A 144 21.28 31.31 -9.54
CA THR A 144 22.72 31.55 -9.76
C THR A 144 23.29 30.74 -10.93
N GLY A 145 22.46 30.01 -11.68
CA GLY A 145 22.89 29.12 -12.77
C GLY A 145 23.51 27.80 -12.31
N LYS A 146 23.54 27.52 -11.00
CA LYS A 146 24.05 26.26 -10.44
C LYS A 146 23.01 25.14 -10.57
N LYS A 147 23.49 23.93 -10.85
CA LYS A 147 22.69 22.70 -10.84
C LYS A 147 22.10 22.44 -9.45
N VAL A 148 20.92 21.85 -9.42
CA VAL A 148 20.30 21.37 -8.18
C VAL A 148 21.07 20.16 -7.66
N THR A 149 21.46 20.21 -6.39
CA THR A 149 22.13 19.09 -5.69
C THR A 149 21.36 18.64 -4.44
N HIS A 150 20.37 19.44 -4.02
CA HIS A 150 19.58 19.18 -2.82
C HIS A 150 18.10 19.48 -3.12
N VAL A 151 17.21 18.63 -2.61
CA VAL A 151 15.76 18.84 -2.63
C VAL A 151 15.26 18.77 -1.19
N VAL A 152 14.56 19.81 -0.73
CA VAL A 152 13.96 19.84 0.60
C VAL A 152 12.45 19.60 0.46
N ASN A 153 11.99 18.42 0.89
CA ASN A 153 10.57 18.11 1.04
C ASN A 153 10.07 18.75 2.34
N ILE A 154 8.97 19.51 2.25
CA ILE A 154 8.32 20.12 3.41
C ILE A 154 6.90 19.58 3.50
N GLY A 155 6.63 18.70 4.46
CA GLY A 155 5.36 18.02 4.59
C GLY A 155 5.24 17.26 5.90
N ILE A 156 4.03 16.97 6.36
CA ILE A 156 3.79 16.22 7.61
C ILE A 156 2.91 15.00 7.34
N GLY A 157 3.09 13.95 8.14
CA GLY A 157 2.28 12.73 8.08
C GLY A 157 2.39 12.04 6.71
N GLY A 158 1.26 11.90 6.01
CA GLY A 158 1.20 11.25 4.70
C GLY A 158 2.06 11.92 3.62
N SER A 159 2.29 13.23 3.73
CA SER A 159 3.13 14.00 2.79
C SER A 159 4.64 13.89 3.06
N ASP A 160 5.05 13.09 4.03
CA ASP A 160 6.45 12.94 4.44
C ASP A 160 6.87 11.49 4.63
N LEU A 161 6.11 10.71 5.40
CA LEU A 161 6.49 9.34 5.78
C LEU A 161 6.71 8.42 4.56
N GLY A 162 5.85 8.53 3.55
CA GLY A 162 5.98 7.77 2.30
C GLY A 162 7.26 8.15 1.52
N PRO A 163 7.44 9.44 1.18
CA PRO A 163 8.68 9.94 0.57
C PRO A 163 9.96 9.55 1.33
N VAL A 164 10.00 9.70 2.65
CA VAL A 164 11.15 9.32 3.49
C VAL A 164 11.44 7.82 3.37
N MET A 165 10.41 6.99 3.50
CA MET A 165 10.56 5.53 3.44
C MET A 165 11.12 5.08 2.09
N VAL A 166 10.57 5.58 0.97
CA VAL A 166 11.05 5.21 -0.37
C VAL A 166 12.46 5.71 -0.63
N TYR A 167 12.77 6.95 -0.21
CA TYR A 167 14.11 7.52 -0.34
C TYR A 167 15.16 6.67 0.39
N GLU A 168 14.93 6.32 1.66
CA GLU A 168 15.88 5.52 2.43
C GLU A 168 16.02 4.09 1.88
N ALA A 169 14.91 3.45 1.54
CA ALA A 169 14.91 2.08 1.01
C ALA A 169 15.63 1.97 -0.34
N LEU A 170 15.49 2.97 -1.21
CA LEU A 170 16.06 2.97 -2.56
C LEU A 170 17.36 3.79 -2.69
N ARG A 171 17.88 4.34 -1.60
CA ARG A 171 19.12 5.15 -1.58
C ARG A 171 20.30 4.49 -2.31
N PRO A 172 20.55 3.17 -2.22
CA PRO A 172 21.64 2.53 -2.98
C PRO A 172 21.52 2.65 -4.51
N TYR A 173 20.33 2.91 -5.04
CA TYR A 173 20.07 3.09 -6.47
C TYR A 173 20.12 4.55 -6.92
N ALA A 174 20.33 5.50 -6.00
CA ALA A 174 20.37 6.92 -6.31
C ALA A 174 21.67 7.30 -7.02
N THR A 175 21.57 7.69 -8.29
CA THR A 175 22.73 8.03 -9.16
C THR A 175 22.77 9.48 -9.62
N ALA A 176 21.74 10.27 -9.28
CA ALA A 176 21.59 11.63 -9.78
C ALA A 176 22.50 12.66 -9.09
N GLY A 177 23.20 12.28 -8.01
CA GLY A 177 23.97 13.23 -7.20
C GLY A 177 23.10 14.29 -6.52
N ILE A 178 21.82 13.98 -6.26
CA ILE A 178 20.86 14.83 -5.58
C ILE A 178 20.53 14.20 -4.23
N GLU A 179 20.69 14.97 -3.16
CA GLU A 179 20.31 14.58 -1.81
C GLU A 179 18.91 15.11 -1.46
N ALA A 180 18.05 14.24 -0.93
CA ALA A 180 16.75 14.66 -0.41
C ALA A 180 16.83 14.92 1.09
N ARG A 181 16.18 16.00 1.54
CA ARG A 181 16.02 16.40 2.94
C ARG A 181 14.53 16.51 3.26
N PHE A 182 14.14 16.22 4.50
CA PHE A 182 12.74 16.06 4.89
C PHE A 182 12.41 16.86 6.14
N VAL A 183 11.81 18.03 5.96
CA VAL A 183 11.35 18.89 7.05
C VAL A 183 9.86 18.63 7.29
N SER A 184 9.53 18.20 8.50
CA SER A 184 8.18 17.72 8.80
C SER A 184 7.56 18.37 10.02
N ASN A 185 8.39 18.96 10.89
CA ASN A 185 7.95 19.57 12.14
C ASN A 185 7.89 21.10 12.03
N ILE A 186 6.96 21.70 12.77
CA ILE A 186 6.85 23.16 12.92
C ILE A 186 7.94 23.71 13.85
N ASP A 187 8.56 22.86 14.68
CA ASP A 187 9.73 23.22 15.48
C ASP A 187 10.85 23.76 14.59
N PRO A 188 11.31 25.01 14.78
CA PRO A 188 12.40 25.60 14.00
C PRO A 188 13.69 24.77 13.98
N THR A 189 13.89 23.93 15.00
CA THR A 189 15.01 23.00 15.07
C THR A 189 15.03 22.03 13.89
N ASP A 190 13.86 21.59 13.43
CA ASP A 190 13.75 20.62 12.33
C ASP A 190 14.27 21.21 11.02
N MET A 191 13.87 22.45 10.73
CA MET A 191 14.43 23.23 9.63
C MET A 191 15.94 23.42 9.81
N ALA A 192 16.37 23.90 10.98
CA ALA A 192 17.78 24.22 11.24
C ALA A 192 18.74 23.02 11.15
N GLN A 193 18.26 21.80 11.37
CA GLN A 193 19.09 20.58 11.35
C GLN A 193 19.02 19.81 10.05
N LYS A 194 17.93 19.93 9.29
CA LYS A 194 17.68 19.08 8.12
C LYS A 194 17.88 19.79 6.79
N THR A 195 18.03 21.12 6.75
CA THR A 195 18.41 21.85 5.53
C THR A 195 19.88 22.21 5.52
#